data_AF-A0A7X1A1N9-F1
#
_entry.id   AF-A0A7X1A1N9-F1
#
_cell.length_a   1.000
_cell.length_b   1.000
_cell.length_c   1.000
_cell.angle_alpha   90.00
_cell.angle_beta   90.00
_cell.angle_gamma   90.00
#
_symmetry.space_group_name_H-M   'P 1'
#
loop_
_entity.id
_entity.type
_entity.pdbx_description
1 polymer ?
#
loop_
_entity_poly.entity_id
_entity_poly.type
_entity_poly.pdbx_seq_one_letter_code
_entity_poly.pdbx_strand_id
1 'polypeptide(L)'
;MFHERIKNSELINEKQYPVKVVFDEISDEEFISIINSVSKGEGFGVESGTCLFPGDLDEYDIAQGEGFDGVEFGLYSGSEIVIDYKQFYYYLNIICNRYVESYPEKKLLLDNELKKYQESFSI
;
A
#
# COMPACT_ATOMS: atom_id res chain seq x y z
N MET A 1 8.34 -1.59 16.43
CA MET A 1 7.32 -0.81 17.17
C MET A 1 6.17 -0.65 16.20
N PHE A 2 4.94 -1.04 16.54
CA PHE A 2 3.80 -0.85 15.64
C PHE A 2 3.48 0.65 15.55
N HIS A 3 3.44 1.19 14.34
CA HIS A 3 3.06 2.57 14.10
C HIS A 3 1.60 2.58 13.66
N GLU A 4 0.75 3.38 14.30
CA GLU A 4 -0.59 3.63 13.74
C GLU A 4 -0.41 4.52 12.50
N ARG A 5 -0.17 3.89 11.34
CA ARG A 5 0.04 4.56 10.06
C ARG A 5 -1.27 4.95 9.41
N ILE A 6 -2.37 4.25 9.69
CA ILE A 6 -3.72 4.61 9.24
C ILE A 6 -4.69 4.51 10.42
N LYS A 7 -5.50 5.54 10.67
CA LYS A 7 -6.54 5.49 11.72
C LYS A 7 -7.81 4.84 11.19
N ASN A 8 -8.61 4.21 12.06
CA ASN A 8 -9.91 3.65 11.65
C ASN A 8 -10.85 4.72 11.04
N SER A 9 -10.78 5.97 11.51
CA SER A 9 -11.56 7.08 10.96
C SER A 9 -11.09 7.55 9.58
N GLU A 10 -9.91 7.14 9.13
CA GLU A 10 -9.33 7.47 7.83
C GLU A 10 -9.64 6.40 6.78
N LEU A 11 -10.18 5.24 7.19
CA LEU A 11 -10.63 4.22 6.27
C LEU A 11 -11.84 4.72 5.47
N ILE A 12 -11.81 4.55 4.15
CA ILE A 12 -12.93 4.88 3.26
C ILE A 12 -14.17 4.06 3.64
N ASN A 13 -13.96 2.80 4.03
CA ASN A 13 -14.98 1.95 4.64
C ASN A 13 -14.31 0.81 5.45
N GLU A 14 -15.08 0.15 6.30
CA GLU A 14 -14.59 -0.90 7.21
C GLU A 14 -13.99 -2.13 6.51
N LYS A 15 -14.40 -2.43 5.26
CA LYS A 15 -13.86 -3.58 4.51
C LYS A 15 -12.41 -3.36 4.07
N GLN A 16 -11.93 -2.12 4.09
CA GLN A 16 -10.53 -1.78 3.77
C GLN A 16 -9.61 -1.86 5.01
N TYR A 17 -10.08 -2.46 6.10
CA TYR A 17 -9.26 -2.75 7.27
C TYR A 17 -7.93 -3.48 6.98
N PRO A 18 -7.84 -4.45 6.02
CA PRO A 18 -6.56 -5.06 5.64
C PRO A 18 -5.47 -4.07 5.27
N VAL A 19 -5.83 -2.95 4.60
CA VAL A 19 -4.88 -1.90 4.21
C VAL A 19 -4.18 -1.31 5.43
N LYS A 20 -4.95 -1.00 6.49
CA LYS A 20 -4.41 -0.49 7.75
C LYS A 20 -3.47 -1.50 8.40
N VAL A 21 -3.91 -2.75 8.53
CA VAL A 21 -3.13 -3.80 9.20
C VAL A 21 -1.77 -3.99 8.52
N VAL A 22 -1.75 -4.10 7.20
CA VAL A 22 -0.52 -4.29 6.43
C VAL A 22 0.42 -3.09 6.57
N PHE A 23 -0.09 -1.86 6.47
CA PHE A 23 0.76 -0.67 6.60
C PHE A 23 1.28 -0.42 8.01
N ASP A 24 0.48 -0.70 9.05
CA ASP A 24 0.87 -0.46 10.45
C ASP A 24 2.06 -1.33 10.90
N GLU A 25 2.34 -2.43 10.19
CA GLU A 25 3.49 -3.32 10.45
C GLU A 25 4.80 -2.83 9.83
N ILE A 26 4.75 -1.93 8.87
CA ILE A 26 5.95 -1.44 8.20
C ILE A 26 6.77 -0.63 9.19
N SER A 27 8.06 -0.94 9.32
CA SER A 27 8.96 -0.16 10.16
C SER A 27 9.35 1.18 9.51
N ASP A 28 9.80 2.15 10.29
CA ASP A 28 10.29 3.41 9.74
C ASP A 28 11.56 3.24 8.86
N GLU A 29 12.33 2.18 9.12
CA GLU A 29 13.54 1.82 8.36
C GLU A 29 13.18 1.33 6.94
N GLU A 30 12.09 0.57 6.82
CA GLU A 30 11.62 0.00 5.55
C GLU A 30 10.69 0.95 4.78
N PHE A 31 10.11 1.94 5.45
CA PHE A 31 9.05 2.77 4.90
C PHE A 31 9.40 3.37 3.53
N ILE A 32 10.59 3.96 3.39
CA ILE A 32 11.01 4.57 2.12
C ILE A 32 11.15 3.54 1.01
N SER A 33 11.72 2.36 1.29
CA SER A 33 11.82 1.31 0.28
C SER A 33 10.45 0.81 -0.15
N ILE A 34 9.50 0.65 0.79
CA ILE A 34 8.14 0.25 0.46
C ILE A 34 7.46 1.28 -0.43
N ILE A 35 7.51 2.57 -0.06
CA ILE A 35 6.90 3.63 -0.89
C ILE A 35 7.52 3.65 -2.30
N ASN A 36 8.82 3.37 -2.43
CA ASN A 36 9.47 3.28 -3.74
C ASN A 36 9.09 2.02 -4.56
N SER A 37 8.80 0.90 -3.92
CA SER A 37 8.32 -0.31 -4.61
C SER A 37 6.89 -0.11 -5.10
N VAL A 38 5.98 0.29 -4.20
CA VAL A 38 4.57 0.46 -4.57
C VAL A 38 4.35 1.60 -5.57
N SER A 39 5.24 2.62 -5.61
CA SER A 39 5.19 3.67 -6.64
C SER A 39 5.43 3.18 -8.07
N LYS A 40 6.00 1.96 -8.22
CA LYS A 40 6.25 1.29 -9.49
C LYS A 40 5.28 0.14 -9.77
N GLY A 41 4.34 -0.11 -8.86
CA GLY A 41 3.46 -1.27 -8.97
C GLY A 41 4.09 -2.58 -8.54
N GLU A 42 5.06 -2.54 -7.62
CA GLU A 42 5.64 -3.72 -6.99
C GLU A 42 5.06 -3.86 -5.58
N GLY A 43 4.49 -5.02 -5.28
CA GLY A 43 3.92 -5.35 -3.99
C GLY A 43 4.95 -5.62 -2.89
N PHE A 44 4.46 -5.95 -1.71
CA PHE A 44 5.28 -6.34 -0.55
C PHE A 44 4.49 -7.23 0.42
N GLY A 45 5.22 -7.95 1.28
CA GLY A 45 4.65 -8.76 2.35
C GLY A 45 5.10 -8.28 3.73
N VAL A 46 4.24 -8.49 4.72
CA VAL A 46 4.52 -8.31 6.16
C VAL A 46 4.08 -9.58 6.91
N GLU A 47 4.18 -9.60 8.24
CA GLU A 47 3.86 -10.81 9.02
C GLU A 47 2.37 -11.14 8.97
N SER A 48 1.48 -10.13 8.93
CA SER A 48 0.04 -10.35 8.87
C SER A 48 -0.55 -10.55 7.48
N GLY A 49 0.16 -10.23 6.41
CA GLY A 49 -0.44 -10.22 5.08
C GLY A 49 0.44 -9.65 3.97
N THR A 50 -0.20 -9.32 2.86
CA THR A 50 0.41 -8.87 1.61
C THR A 50 -0.30 -7.66 1.03
N CYS A 51 0.45 -6.88 0.26
CA CYS A 51 -0.02 -5.87 -0.68
C CYS A 51 0.46 -6.32 -2.06
N LEU A 52 -0.44 -6.66 -2.98
CA LEU A 52 -0.10 -7.18 -4.31
C LEU A 52 -0.65 -6.28 -5.42
N PHE A 53 0.16 -6.10 -6.45
CA PHE A 53 -0.25 -5.56 -7.75
C PHE A 53 -0.49 -6.71 -8.73
N PRO A 54 -1.23 -6.48 -9.83
CA PRO A 54 -1.47 -7.53 -10.83
C PRO A 54 -0.17 -8.06 -11.46
N GLY A 55 0.88 -7.24 -11.49
CA GLY A 55 2.21 -7.64 -11.98
C GLY A 55 2.99 -8.56 -11.04
N ASP A 56 2.53 -8.74 -9.80
CA ASP A 56 3.13 -9.67 -8.83
C ASP A 56 2.61 -11.11 -9.02
N LEU A 57 1.48 -11.28 -9.73
CA LEU A 57 0.90 -12.60 -10.03
C LEU A 57 1.65 -13.29 -11.16
N ASP A 58 1.81 -14.61 -11.07
CA ASP A 58 2.37 -15.38 -12.16
C ASP A 58 1.30 -15.81 -13.19
N GLU A 59 1.74 -16.37 -14.32
CA GLU A 59 0.82 -16.80 -15.38
C GLU A 59 -0.16 -17.91 -14.92
N TYR A 60 0.24 -18.72 -13.93
CA TYR A 60 -0.59 -19.78 -13.40
C TYR A 60 -1.72 -19.20 -12.53
N ASP A 61 -1.40 -18.25 -11.65
CA ASP A 61 -2.37 -17.54 -10.80
C ASP A 61 -3.45 -16.87 -11.67
N ILE A 62 -3.01 -16.14 -12.71
CA ILE A 62 -3.92 -15.48 -13.65
C ILE A 62 -4.79 -16.51 -14.39
N ALA A 63 -4.22 -17.65 -14.81
CA ALA A 63 -4.96 -18.71 -15.50
C ALA A 63 -6.00 -19.41 -14.60
N GLN A 64 -5.82 -19.39 -13.29
CA GLN A 64 -6.82 -19.86 -12.31
C GLN A 64 -7.93 -18.84 -12.04
N GLY A 65 -7.84 -17.65 -12.63
CA GLY A 65 -8.83 -16.59 -12.46
C GLY A 65 -8.60 -15.72 -11.22
N GLU A 66 -7.40 -15.75 -10.66
CA GLU A 66 -6.99 -14.91 -9.52
C GLU A 66 -6.57 -13.49 -9.96
N GLY A 67 -6.68 -13.18 -11.25
CA GLY A 67 -6.42 -11.83 -11.76
C GLY A 67 -7.39 -10.79 -11.22
N PHE A 68 -6.85 -9.64 -10.82
CA PHE A 68 -7.60 -8.49 -10.30
C PHE A 68 -7.18 -7.18 -10.98
N ASP A 69 -7.98 -6.12 -10.80
CA ASP A 69 -7.68 -4.75 -11.24
C ASP A 69 -7.64 -3.81 -10.03
N GLY A 70 -6.47 -3.21 -9.79
CA GLY A 70 -6.20 -2.40 -8.61
C GLY A 70 -5.06 -2.98 -7.76
N VAL A 71 -5.17 -2.83 -6.44
CA VAL A 71 -4.18 -3.33 -5.47
C VAL A 71 -4.91 -4.23 -4.47
N GLU A 72 -4.44 -5.46 -4.35
CA GLU A 72 -4.97 -6.42 -3.40
C GLU A 72 -4.26 -6.30 -2.04
N PHE A 73 -5.05 -6.33 -0.97
CA PHE A 73 -4.58 -6.49 0.39
C PHE A 73 -5.16 -7.77 0.98
N GLY A 74 -4.32 -8.77 1.18
CA GLY A 74 -4.69 -10.05 1.79
C GLY A 74 -4.08 -10.19 3.18
N LEU A 75 -4.90 -10.53 4.18
CA LEU A 75 -4.43 -10.94 5.50
C LEU A 75 -4.38 -12.47 5.56
N TYR A 76 -3.32 -13.04 6.14
CA TYR A 76 -3.21 -14.49 6.35
C TYR A 76 -4.28 -15.06 7.32
N SER A 77 -5.02 -14.19 7.99
CA SER A 77 -6.23 -14.55 8.76
C SER A 77 -7.47 -14.82 7.88
N GLY A 78 -7.36 -14.60 6.56
CA GLY A 78 -8.39 -14.89 5.57
C GLY A 78 -9.26 -13.69 5.14
N SER A 79 -8.90 -12.46 5.51
CA SER A 79 -9.58 -11.25 5.02
C SER A 79 -8.83 -10.68 3.83
N GLU A 80 -9.53 -10.37 2.75
CA GLU A 80 -8.94 -9.89 1.51
C GLU A 80 -9.80 -8.77 0.90
N ILE A 81 -9.14 -7.80 0.25
CA ILE A 81 -9.81 -6.72 -0.45
C ILE A 81 -8.96 -6.23 -1.62
N VAL A 82 -9.58 -6.05 -2.78
CA VAL A 82 -8.99 -5.30 -3.90
C VAL A 82 -9.52 -3.87 -3.83
N ILE A 83 -8.62 -2.89 -3.85
CA ILE A 83 -8.94 -1.46 -3.90
C ILE A 83 -8.44 -0.85 -5.21
N ASP A 84 -9.13 0.17 -5.71
CA ASP A 84 -8.68 0.85 -6.94
C ASP A 84 -7.43 1.71 -6.68
N TYR A 85 -6.70 2.05 -7.76
CA TYR A 85 -5.45 2.81 -7.65
C TYR A 85 -5.62 4.18 -6.99
N LYS A 86 -6.80 4.81 -7.08
CA LYS A 86 -7.09 6.11 -6.47
C LYS A 86 -7.34 5.98 -4.96
N GLN A 87 -8.03 4.93 -4.53
CA GLN A 87 -8.18 4.56 -3.12
C GLN A 87 -6.82 4.24 -2.51
N PHE A 88 -5.97 3.50 -3.24
CA PHE A 88 -4.61 3.23 -2.76
C PHE A 88 -3.78 4.51 -2.63
N TYR A 89 -3.84 5.41 -3.62
CA TYR A 89 -3.16 6.72 -3.55
C TYR A 89 -3.61 7.58 -2.36
N TYR A 90 -4.89 7.53 -2.02
CA TYR A 90 -5.41 8.21 -0.82
C TYR A 90 -4.70 7.71 0.44
N TYR A 91 -4.52 6.40 0.60
CA TYR A 91 -3.79 5.83 1.73
C TYR A 91 -2.29 6.16 1.68
N LEU A 92 -1.66 6.11 0.50
CA LEU A 92 -0.26 6.52 0.34
C LEU A 92 -0.03 7.96 0.81
N ASN A 93 -0.94 8.89 0.51
CA ASN A 93 -0.87 10.25 1.01
C ASN A 93 -0.95 10.33 2.54
N ILE A 94 -1.87 9.59 3.16
CA ILE A 94 -2.03 9.57 4.62
C ILE A 94 -0.73 9.11 5.29
N ILE A 95 -0.22 7.95 4.88
CA ILE A 95 0.95 7.34 5.53
C ILE A 95 2.22 8.17 5.27
N CYS A 96 2.38 8.77 4.09
CA CYS A 96 3.51 9.63 3.77
C CYS A 96 3.48 10.92 4.59
N ASN A 97 2.32 11.58 4.68
CA ASN A 97 2.19 12.80 5.47
C ASN A 97 2.50 12.54 6.94
N ARG A 98 1.98 11.43 7.48
CA ARG A 98 2.25 11.00 8.86
C ARG A 98 3.74 10.69 9.10
N TYR A 99 4.40 10.02 8.17
CA TYR A 99 5.84 9.77 8.26
C TYR A 99 6.66 11.07 8.27
N VAL A 100 6.30 12.03 7.43
CA VAL A 100 6.97 13.34 7.33
C VAL A 100 6.85 14.18 8.61
N GLU A 101 5.82 13.96 9.44
CA GLU A 101 5.73 14.62 10.76
C GLU A 101 6.94 14.30 11.66
N SER A 102 7.49 13.08 11.53
CA SER A 102 8.68 12.64 12.27
C SER A 102 9.99 12.83 11.47
N TYR A 103 9.92 12.76 10.14
CA TYR A 103 11.07 12.84 9.22
C TYR A 103 10.87 13.92 8.14
N PRO A 104 10.83 15.21 8.53
CA PRO A 104 10.50 16.30 7.61
C PRO A 104 11.46 16.42 6.43
N GLU A 105 12.73 16.00 6.60
CA GLU A 105 13.74 15.99 5.54
C GLU A 105 13.43 15.01 4.41
N LYS A 106 12.52 14.05 4.63
CA LYS A 106 12.12 13.06 3.62
C LYS A 106 10.97 13.52 2.73
N LYS A 107 10.37 14.69 3.01
CA LYS A 107 9.17 15.17 2.30
C LYS A 107 9.36 15.21 0.78
N LEU A 108 10.42 15.84 0.29
CA LEU A 108 10.65 15.98 -1.16
C LEU A 108 10.81 14.61 -1.85
N LEU A 109 11.44 13.65 -1.17
CA LEU A 109 11.60 12.30 -1.69
C LEU A 109 10.23 11.63 -1.81
N LEU A 110 9.42 11.65 -0.75
CA LEU A 110 8.09 11.04 -0.75
C LEU A 110 7.13 11.71 -1.75
N ASP A 111 7.16 13.03 -1.86
CA ASP A 111 6.38 13.76 -2.88
C ASP A 111 6.72 13.29 -4.30
N ASN A 112 8.01 13.02 -4.58
CA ASN A 112 8.44 12.49 -5.87
C ASN A 112 7.97 11.05 -6.10
N GLU A 113 7.98 10.19 -5.08
CA GLU A 113 7.45 8.81 -5.20
C GLU A 113 5.93 8.80 -5.40
N LEU A 114 5.19 9.66 -4.70
CA LEU A 114 3.75 9.84 -4.91
C LEU A 114 3.45 10.31 -6.35
N LYS A 115 4.25 11.24 -6.88
CA LYS A 115 4.12 11.68 -8.27
C LYS A 115 4.37 10.56 -9.28
N LYS A 116 5.39 9.72 -9.06
CA LYS A 116 5.65 8.54 -9.91
C LYS A 116 4.46 7.58 -9.90
N TYR A 117 3.89 7.31 -8.72
CA TYR A 117 2.70 6.47 -8.61
C TYR A 117 1.54 7.04 -9.45
N GLN A 118 1.26 8.34 -9.34
CA GLN A 118 0.23 8.98 -10.16
C GLN A 118 0.47 8.84 -11.66
N GLU A 119 1.71 9.03 -12.10
CA GLU A 119 2.11 8.88 -13.50
C GLU A 119 1.96 7.41 -13.99
N SER A 120 2.40 6.44 -13.19
CA SER A 120 2.31 4.99 -13.50
C SER A 120 0.87 4.52 -13.67
N PHE A 121 -0.05 5.02 -12.84
CA PHE A 121 -1.44 4.56 -12.79
C PHE A 121 -2.45 5.56 -13.38
N SER A 122 -1.96 6.65 -13.98
CA SER A 122 -2.78 7.68 -14.65
C SER A 122 -3.89 8.28 -13.77
N ILE A 123 -3.56 8.64 -12.53
CA ILE A 123 -4.52 9.20 -11.53
C ILE A 123 -4.20 10.61 -11.04
#